data_AF-A0A397JJH7-F1
#
_entry.id   AF-A0A397JJH7-F1
#
_cell.length_a   1.000
_cell.length_b   1.000
_cell.length_c   1.000
_cell.angle_alpha   90.00
_cell.angle_beta   90.00
_cell.angle_gamma   90.00
#
_symmetry.space_group_name_H-M   'P 1'
#
loop_
_entity.id
_entity.type
_entity.pdbx_description
1 polymer ?
#
loop_
_entity_poly.entity_id
_entity_poly.type
_entity_poly.pdbx_seq_one_letter_code
_entity_poly.pdbx_strand_id
1 'polypeptide(L)'
;MLTSTQNIDQVSIEVKSSKPTWQDIEKAILVILRAGIFCKKPKNKGFMSRYKKQLDKLRGSEDPEMYIYEKAIENFPNEEAYNQTMEDHECYYKKDPRIQKAIKLYYILCYTIVKDTFATEEEIEEELDSWVNS
;
A
#
# COMPACT_ATOMS: atom_id res chain seq x y z
N MET A 1 -42.57 7.20 16.36
CA MET A 1 -42.56 6.04 15.44
C MET A 1 -41.80 6.50 14.19
N LEU A 2 -40.48 6.30 14.13
CA LEU A 2 -39.80 5.22 13.35
C LEU A 2 -40.19 5.30 11.85
N THR A 3 -39.31 5.49 10.87
CA THR A 3 -37.89 5.10 10.74
C THR A 3 -37.13 5.95 9.72
N SER A 4 -35.83 6.06 9.99
CA SER A 4 -34.75 6.56 9.15
C SER A 4 -34.49 5.67 7.93
N THR A 5 -34.15 6.28 6.80
CA THR A 5 -33.28 5.65 5.78
C THR A 5 -32.36 6.73 5.23
N GLN A 6 -31.21 6.94 5.87
CA GLN A 6 -30.10 7.63 5.25
C GLN A 6 -29.47 6.69 4.23
N ASN A 7 -29.57 7.10 2.96
CA ASN A 7 -28.93 6.47 1.83
C ASN A 7 -27.41 6.49 2.06
N ILE A 8 -26.82 5.32 2.29
CA ILE A 8 -25.36 5.17 2.31
C ILE A 8 -24.96 5.07 0.85
N ASP A 9 -24.94 6.22 0.19
CA ASP A 9 -24.43 6.30 -1.17
C ASP A 9 -22.96 5.87 -1.16
N GLN A 10 -22.70 4.89 -2.03
CA GLN A 10 -21.39 4.42 -2.41
C GLN A 10 -20.41 5.58 -2.48
N VAL A 11 -19.35 5.50 -1.67
CA VAL A 11 -18.11 6.23 -1.95
C VAL A 11 -17.57 5.66 -3.26
N SER A 12 -18.09 6.18 -4.38
CA SER A 12 -17.45 6.10 -5.67
C SER A 12 -16.15 6.88 -5.54
N ILE A 13 -15.06 6.14 -5.33
CA ILE A 13 -13.72 6.70 -5.46
C ILE A 13 -13.56 6.96 -6.95
N GLU A 14 -13.90 8.17 -7.35
CA GLU A 14 -13.44 8.75 -8.60
C GLU A 14 -11.92 8.68 -8.53
N VAL A 15 -11.32 7.73 -9.26
CA VAL A 15 -9.87 7.63 -9.38
C VAL A 15 -9.44 8.83 -10.21
N LYS A 16 -9.25 9.97 -9.55
CA LYS A 16 -8.53 11.09 -10.13
C LYS A 16 -7.22 10.53 -10.68
N SER A 17 -6.90 10.84 -11.93
CA SER A 17 -5.67 10.39 -12.61
C SER A 17 -4.39 11.00 -12.02
N SER A 18 -4.43 11.44 -10.77
CA SER A 18 -3.32 11.99 -10.00
C SER A 18 -2.63 10.87 -9.23
N LYS A 19 -1.29 10.94 -9.15
CA LYS A 19 -0.51 10.06 -8.28
C LYS A 19 -1.07 10.11 -6.84
N PRO A 20 -1.16 8.97 -6.13
CA PRO A 20 -1.61 8.95 -4.74
C PRO A 20 -0.79 9.90 -3.86
N THR A 21 -1.47 10.57 -2.92
CA THR A 21 -0.84 11.47 -1.94
C THR A 21 -0.51 10.75 -0.64
N TRP A 22 0.30 11.38 0.22
CA TRP A 22 0.57 10.84 1.56
C TRP A 22 -0.70 10.66 2.39
N GLN A 23 -1.72 11.51 2.22
CA GLN A 23 -3.00 11.34 2.90
C GLN A 23 -3.78 10.11 2.42
N ASP A 24 -3.64 9.72 1.16
CA ASP A 24 -4.28 8.50 0.63
C ASP A 24 -3.65 7.25 1.23
N ILE A 25 -2.32 7.24 1.35
CA ILE A 25 -1.57 6.19 2.05
C ILE A 25 -1.94 6.15 3.54
N GLU A 26 -2.01 7.31 4.21
CA GLU A 26 -2.41 7.40 5.60
C GLU A 26 -3.81 6.78 5.83
N LYS A 27 -4.78 7.14 5.00
CA LYS A 27 -6.14 6.58 5.03
C LYS A 27 -6.11 5.07 4.82
N ALA A 28 -5.31 4.57 3.89
CA ALA A 28 -5.19 3.14 3.63
C ALA A 28 -4.63 2.39 4.86
N ILE A 29 -3.60 2.93 5.52
CA ILE A 29 -3.04 2.35 6.77
C ILE A 29 -4.11 2.34 7.88
N LEU A 30 -4.91 3.41 8.00
CA LEU A 30 -6.03 3.44 8.96
C LEU A 30 -7.10 2.38 8.65
N VAL A 31 -7.40 2.13 7.38
CA VAL A 31 -8.33 1.07 6.95
C VAL A 31 -7.77 -0.32 7.32
N ILE A 32 -6.47 -0.55 7.16
CA ILE A 32 -5.80 -1.78 7.59
C ILE A 32 -5.92 -1.98 9.12
N LEU A 33 -5.65 -0.93 9.90
CA LEU A 33 -5.78 -0.99 11.36
C LEU A 33 -7.22 -1.25 11.81
N ARG A 34 -8.21 -0.62 11.15
CA ARG A 34 -9.64 -0.89 11.38
C ARG A 34 -10.00 -2.35 11.08
N ALA A 35 -9.49 -2.91 9.98
CA ALA A 35 -9.68 -4.32 9.64
C ALA A 35 -9.05 -5.26 10.69
N GLY A 36 -7.85 -4.92 11.18
CA GLY A 36 -7.19 -5.67 12.25
C GLY A 36 -7.96 -5.65 13.57
N ILE A 37 -8.55 -4.50 13.96
CA ILE A 37 -9.45 -4.39 15.12
C ILE A 37 -10.68 -5.28 14.94
N PHE A 38 -11.32 -5.22 13.76
CA PHE A 38 -12.49 -6.02 13.45
C PHE A 38 -12.19 -7.52 13.55
N CYS A 39 -11.07 -7.97 12.99
CA CYS A 39 -10.61 -9.36 13.06
C CYS A 39 -9.95 -9.74 14.40
N LYS A 40 -10.04 -8.90 15.43
CA LYS A 40 -9.48 -9.12 16.78
C LYS A 40 -7.98 -9.45 16.78
N LYS A 41 -7.20 -8.88 15.86
CA LYS A 41 -5.73 -9.08 15.82
C LYS A 41 -5.09 -8.46 17.07
N PRO A 42 -4.03 -9.08 17.65
CA PRO A 42 -3.35 -8.55 18.82
C PRO A 42 -2.75 -7.15 18.57
N LYS A 43 -3.04 -6.19 19.45
CA LYS A 43 -2.67 -4.77 19.25
C LYS A 43 -1.16 -4.49 19.32
N ASN A 44 -0.46 -5.13 20.25
CA ASN A 44 0.92 -4.77 20.62
C ASN A 44 1.99 -5.69 19.99
N LYS A 45 1.62 -6.52 19.01
CA LYS A 45 2.57 -7.42 18.34
C LYS A 45 2.17 -7.72 16.89
N GLY A 46 3.16 -8.05 16.07
CA GLY A 46 2.98 -8.46 14.68
C GLY A 46 2.25 -7.42 13.83
N PHE A 47 1.13 -7.83 13.23
CA PHE A 47 0.35 -7.06 12.27
C PHE A 47 -0.01 -5.65 12.74
N MET A 48 -0.68 -5.52 13.90
CA MET A 48 -1.19 -4.22 14.35
C MET A 48 -0.05 -3.26 14.70
N SER A 49 0.99 -3.75 15.39
CA SER A 49 2.14 -2.93 15.76
C SER A 49 2.94 -2.46 14.54
N ARG A 50 3.04 -3.28 13.49
CA ARG A 50 3.74 -2.92 12.23
C ARG A 50 3.06 -1.71 11.57
N TYR A 51 1.76 -1.81 11.31
CA TYR A 51 1.02 -0.75 10.63
C TYR A 51 0.85 0.49 11.51
N LYS A 52 0.74 0.35 12.83
CA LYS A 52 0.75 1.50 13.75
C LYS A 52 2.10 2.23 13.68
N LYS A 53 3.23 1.50 13.77
CA LYS A 53 4.57 2.10 13.67
C LYS A 53 4.76 2.81 12.33
N GLN A 54 4.24 2.24 11.25
CA GLN A 54 4.29 2.87 9.93
C GLN A 54 3.49 4.17 9.88
N LEU A 55 2.29 4.19 10.47
CA LEU A 55 1.46 5.40 10.58
C LEU A 55 2.15 6.49 11.41
N ASP A 56 2.73 6.11 12.55
CA ASP A 56 3.44 7.04 13.42
C ASP A 56 4.64 7.67 12.70
N LYS A 57 5.40 6.86 11.94
CA LYS A 57 6.51 7.34 11.11
C LYS A 57 6.05 8.29 9.99
N LEU A 58 4.98 7.94 9.28
CA LEU A 58 4.43 8.77 8.21
C LEU A 58 4.04 10.17 8.74
N ARG A 59 3.31 10.21 9.86
CA ARG A 59 2.86 11.47 10.47
C ARG A 59 3.99 12.30 11.09
N GLY A 60 5.09 11.64 11.46
CA GLY A 60 6.27 12.28 12.01
C GLY A 60 7.34 12.61 10.98
N SER A 61 7.12 12.31 9.69
CA SER A 61 8.08 12.63 8.63
C SER A 61 8.11 14.14 8.38
N GLU A 62 9.31 14.69 8.19
CA GLU A 62 9.50 16.07 7.73
C GLU A 62 8.96 16.26 6.31
N ASP A 63 9.12 15.22 5.47
CA ASP A 63 8.54 15.12 4.14
C ASP A 63 7.72 13.83 4.02
N PRO A 64 6.39 13.90 4.22
CA PRO A 64 5.52 12.74 4.10
C PRO A 64 5.43 12.18 2.67
N GLU A 65 5.61 13.02 1.64
CA GLU A 65 5.53 12.57 0.24
C GLU A 65 6.79 11.77 -0.13
N MET A 66 7.98 12.26 0.27
CA MET A 66 9.21 11.50 0.10
C MET A 66 9.17 10.18 0.88
N TYR A 67 8.66 10.21 2.12
CA TYR A 67 8.54 8.99 2.92
C TYR A 67 7.67 7.92 2.27
N ILE A 68 6.53 8.27 1.67
CA ILE A 68 5.69 7.27 0.99
C ILE A 68 6.35 6.76 -0.30
N TYR A 69 7.11 7.61 -0.98
CA TYR A 69 7.83 7.25 -2.19
C TYR A 69 8.92 6.21 -1.89
N GLU A 70 9.78 6.48 -0.89
CA GLU A 70 10.77 5.53 -0.41
C GLU A 70 10.14 4.22 0.07
N LYS A 71 9.02 4.29 0.79
CA LYS A 71 8.28 3.08 1.21
C LYS A 71 7.66 2.33 0.05
N ALA A 72 7.24 3.00 -1.01
CA ALA A 72 6.73 2.33 -2.19
C ALA A 72 7.86 1.58 -2.92
N ILE A 73 9.05 2.18 -3.05
CA ILE A 73 10.24 1.51 -3.61
C ILE A 73 10.65 0.30 -2.75
N GLU A 74 10.73 0.46 -1.42
CA GLU A 74 11.06 -0.65 -0.51
C GLU A 74 10.09 -1.83 -0.63
N ASN A 75 8.80 -1.56 -0.87
CA ASN A 75 7.80 -2.61 -1.05
C ASN A 75 7.88 -3.23 -2.45
N PHE A 76 8.09 -2.41 -3.48
CA PHE A 76 7.99 -2.77 -4.89
C PHE A 76 9.13 -2.13 -5.68
N PRO A 77 10.32 -2.76 -5.69
CA PRO A 77 11.46 -2.27 -6.48
C PRO A 77 11.24 -2.42 -7.99
N ASN A 78 10.39 -3.35 -8.42
CA ASN A 78 10.03 -3.58 -9.81
C ASN A 78 8.64 -4.23 -9.92
N GLU A 79 8.17 -4.43 -11.16
CA GLU A 79 6.85 -5.00 -11.43
C GLU A 79 6.72 -6.47 -11.00
N GLU A 80 7.79 -7.26 -11.15
CA GLU A 80 7.80 -8.67 -10.73
C GLU A 80 7.59 -8.80 -9.20
N ALA A 81 8.30 -7.99 -8.41
CA ALA A 81 8.17 -7.98 -6.96
C ALA A 81 6.76 -7.57 -6.51
N TYR A 82 6.12 -6.64 -7.22
CA TYR A 82 4.71 -6.30 -6.99
C TYR A 82 3.78 -7.47 -7.25
N ASN A 83 3.91 -8.12 -8.42
CA ASN A 83 3.06 -9.24 -8.80
C ASN A 83 3.19 -10.41 -7.81
N GLN A 84 4.43 -10.79 -7.45
CA GLN A 84 4.67 -11.84 -6.46
C GLN A 84 4.08 -11.48 -5.09
N THR A 85 4.26 -10.24 -4.63
CA THR A 85 3.70 -9.79 -3.35
C THR A 85 2.17 -9.87 -3.33
N MET A 86 1.52 -9.56 -4.45
CA MET A 86 0.07 -9.63 -4.58
C MET A 86 -0.43 -11.07 -4.52
N GLU A 87 0.23 -12.01 -5.18
CA GLU A 87 -0.09 -13.44 -5.13
C GLU A 87 0.08 -14.02 -3.72
N ASP A 88 1.23 -13.77 -3.09
CA ASP A 88 1.53 -14.23 -1.73
C ASP A 88 0.52 -13.71 -0.72
N HIS A 89 0.17 -12.42 -0.85
CA HIS A 89 -0.80 -11.75 0.01
C HIS A 89 -2.20 -12.33 -0.14
N GLU A 90 -2.62 -12.64 -1.36
CA GLU A 90 -3.91 -13.27 -1.62
C GLU A 90 -4.02 -14.66 -0.96
N CYS A 91 -2.94 -15.42 -0.96
CA CYS A 91 -2.87 -16.71 -0.28
C CYS A 91 -2.91 -16.56 1.25
N TYR A 92 -2.06 -15.67 1.81
CA TYR A 92 -1.87 -15.55 3.25
C TYR A 92 -3.13 -15.12 4.01
N TYR A 93 -3.89 -14.15 3.46
CA TYR A 93 -5.09 -13.60 4.11
C TYR A 93 -6.40 -14.18 3.60
N LYS A 94 -6.38 -15.33 2.91
CA LYS A 94 -7.58 -15.99 2.39
C LYS A 94 -8.70 -16.21 3.43
N LYS A 95 -8.34 -16.37 4.71
CA LYS A 95 -9.28 -16.54 5.84
C LYS A 95 -9.75 -15.22 6.47
N ASP A 96 -9.12 -14.10 6.12
CA ASP A 96 -9.39 -12.76 6.65
C ASP A 96 -9.66 -11.76 5.49
N PRO A 97 -10.76 -11.91 4.73
CA PRO A 97 -11.00 -11.15 3.49
C PRO A 97 -11.04 -9.63 3.69
N ARG A 98 -11.40 -9.16 4.88
CA ARG A 98 -11.37 -7.72 5.22
C ARG A 98 -9.94 -7.19 5.33
N ILE A 99 -9.03 -7.95 5.94
CA ILE A 99 -7.61 -7.58 6.02
C ILE A 99 -6.99 -7.69 4.63
N GLN A 100 -7.31 -8.76 3.90
CA GLN A 100 -6.85 -8.97 2.53
C GLN A 100 -7.18 -7.75 1.65
N LYS A 101 -8.46 -7.32 1.63
CA LYS A 101 -8.90 -6.16 0.84
C LYS A 101 -8.23 -4.86 1.29
N ALA A 102 -8.05 -4.65 2.59
CA ALA A 102 -7.43 -3.45 3.13
C ALA A 102 -5.95 -3.31 2.73
N ILE A 103 -5.18 -4.40 2.84
CA ILE A 103 -3.78 -4.40 2.41
C ILE A 103 -3.67 -4.31 0.89
N LYS A 104 -4.53 -5.02 0.13
CA LYS A 104 -4.54 -4.94 -1.34
C LYS A 104 -4.71 -3.50 -1.82
N LEU A 105 -5.60 -2.74 -1.20
CA LEU A 105 -5.78 -1.32 -1.50
C LEU A 105 -4.49 -0.51 -1.23
N TYR A 106 -3.84 -0.73 -0.09
CA TYR A 106 -2.57 -0.07 0.23
C TYR A 106 -1.46 -0.41 -0.78
N TYR A 107 -1.33 -1.68 -1.18
CA TYR A 107 -0.35 -2.11 -2.17
C TYR A 107 -0.58 -1.50 -3.54
N ILE A 108 -1.83 -1.41 -4.00
CA ILE A 108 -2.17 -0.73 -5.26
C ILE A 108 -1.75 0.74 -5.23
N LEU A 109 -1.98 1.44 -4.11
CA LEU A 109 -1.56 2.83 -3.97
C LEU A 109 -0.03 2.95 -4.02
N CYS A 110 0.70 2.11 -3.28
CA CYS A 110 2.16 2.09 -3.31
C CYS A 110 2.70 1.79 -4.72
N TYR A 111 2.21 0.76 -5.40
CA TYR A 111 2.61 0.46 -6.78
C TYR A 111 2.34 1.64 -7.72
N THR A 112 1.18 2.30 -7.60
CA THR A 112 0.84 3.45 -8.44
C THR A 112 1.81 4.63 -8.26
N ILE A 113 2.46 4.76 -7.10
CA ILE A 113 3.47 5.80 -6.85
C ILE A 113 4.74 5.57 -7.68
N VAL A 114 5.18 4.32 -7.81
CA VAL A 114 6.52 3.95 -8.32
C VAL A 114 6.53 3.24 -9.67
N LYS A 115 5.39 2.74 -10.16
CA LYS A 115 5.36 1.91 -11.38
C LYS A 115 5.96 2.59 -12.62
N ASP A 116 5.84 3.91 -12.71
CA ASP A 116 6.36 4.68 -13.85
C ASP A 116 7.88 4.98 -13.71
N THR A 117 8.51 4.51 -12.62
CA THR A 117 9.96 4.66 -12.36
C THR A 117 10.70 3.33 -12.42
N PHE A 118 10.04 2.24 -12.83
CA PHE A 118 10.69 0.95 -12.96
C PHE A 118 11.56 0.93 -14.21
N ALA A 119 12.76 0.37 -14.06
CA ALA A 119 13.67 0.17 -15.16
C ALA A 119 13.04 -0.77 -16.20
N THR A 120 13.23 -0.42 -17.45
CA THR A 120 12.96 -1.28 -18.60
C THR A 120 14.06 -2.34 -18.75
N GLU A 121 13.77 -3.40 -19.49
CA GLU A 121 14.78 -4.43 -19.78
C GLU A 121 16.01 -3.84 -20.49
N GLU A 122 15.79 -2.85 -21.36
CA GLU A 122 16.87 -2.14 -22.05
C GLU A 122 17.78 -1.37 -21.07
N GLU A 123 17.19 -0.61 -20.14
CA GLU A 123 17.96 0.12 -19.10
C GLU A 123 18.73 -0.85 -18.19
N ILE A 124 18.16 -2.02 -17.87
CA ILE A 124 18.82 -3.05 -17.07
C ILE A 124 20.03 -3.63 -17.82
N GLU A 125 19.87 -3.95 -19.11
CA GLU A 125 20.94 -4.48 -19.94
C GLU A 125 22.06 -3.44 -20.15
N GLU A 126 21.71 -2.16 -20.33
CA GLU A 126 22.69 -1.07 -20.42
C GLU A 126 23.49 -0.90 -19.11
N GLU A 127 22.82 -0.93 -17.95
CA GLU A 127 23.48 -0.87 -16.65
C GLU A 127 24.39 -2.07 -16.42
N LEU A 128 23.94 -3.27 -16.82
CA LEU A 128 24.73 -4.50 -16.75
C LEU A 128 25.98 -4.44 -17.64
N ASP A 129 25.85 -4.02 -18.90
CA ASP A 129 26.98 -3.90 -19.82
C ASP A 129 28.00 -2.86 -19.34
N SER A 130 27.52 -1.71 -18.87
CA SER A 130 28.37 -0.68 -18.27
C SER A 130 29.11 -1.19 -17.03
N TRP A 131 28.47 -2.02 -16.20
CA TRP A 131 29.08 -2.57 -14.99
C TRP A 131 30.11 -3.66 -15.30
N VAL A 132 29.83 -4.53 -16.28
CA VAL A 132 30.73 -5.63 -16.67
C VAL A 132 31.99 -5.11 -17.40
N ASN A 133 31.87 -4.03 -18.18
CA ASN A 133 32.96 -3.49 -19.01
C ASN A 133 33.73 -2.30 -18.38
N SER A 134 33.43 -1.93 -17.12
CA SER A 134 34.16 -0.90 -16.36
C SER A 134 35.38 -1.44 -15.62
#